data_AF-A0A971XF18-F1
#
_entry.id   AF-A0A971XF18-F1
#
_cell.length_a   1.000
_cell.length_b   1.000
_cell.length_c   1.000
_cell.angle_alpha   90.00
_cell.angle_beta   90.00
_cell.angle_gamma   90.00
#
_symmetry.space_group_name_H-M   'P 1'
#
loop_
_entity.id
_entity.type
_entity.pdbx_description
1 polymer ?
#
loop_
_entity_poly.entity_id
_entity_poly.type
_entity_poly.pdbx_seq_one_letter_code
_entity_poly.pdbx_strand_id
1 'polypeptide(L)' 'IKFTAGFDCLFAFTQSRRDYLFPIQGPDKGTHFDMIYGFKFGWIINLYKSNKTENKKYYFN' A
#
# COMPACT_ATOMS: atom_id res chain seq x y z
N ILE A 1 20.34 -0.85 -5.05
CA ILE A 1 19.17 -1.05 -4.16
C ILE A 1 18.52 0.31 -3.97
N LYS A 2 17.22 0.44 -4.22
CA LYS A 2 16.47 1.69 -4.05
C LYS A 2 15.28 1.45 -3.11
N PHE A 3 14.99 2.40 -2.24
CA PHE A 3 13.87 2.34 -1.31
C PHE A 3 12.85 3.42 -1.66
N THR A 4 11.58 3.13 -1.43
CA THR A 4 10.48 4.07 -1.52
C THR A 4 9.69 4.04 -0.23
N ALA A 5 9.29 5.21 0.24
CA ALA A 5 8.41 5.36 1.38
C ALA A 5 7.35 6.40 1.01
N GLY A 6 6.12 6.17 1.46
CA GLY A 6 4.99 7.05 1.24
C GLY A 6 4.03 7.00 2.42
N PHE A 7 3.25 8.06 2.55
CA PHE A 7 2.18 8.15 3.54
C PHE A 7 0.91 8.53 2.80
N ASP A 8 -0.16 7.77 3.04
CA ASP A 8 -1.46 8.01 2.44
C ASP A 8 -2.48 8.31 3.54
N CYS A 9 -3.30 9.33 3.27
CA CYS A 9 -4.47 9.68 4.07
C CYS A 9 -5.67 9.86 3.15
N LEU A 10 -6.78 9.25 3.55
CA LEU A 10 -8.08 9.40 2.92
C LEU A 10 -9.08 9.83 4.00
N PHE A 11 -9.75 10.95 3.74
CA PHE A 11 -10.77 11.52 4.60
C PHE A 11 -12.12 11.41 3.88
N ALA A 12 -13.15 10.96 4.59
CA ALA A 12 -14.48 10.82 4.06
C ALA A 12 -15.52 11.28 5.08
N PHE A 13 -16.52 12.02 4.59
CA PHE A 13 -17.75 12.26 5.34
C PHE A 13 -18.80 11.27 4.85
N THR A 14 -19.22 10.34 5.69
CA THR A 14 -20.18 9.29 5.36
C THR A 14 -21.49 9.51 6.10
N GLN A 15 -22.57 8.92 5.58
CA GLN A 15 -23.89 8.93 6.21
C GLN A 15 -24.50 7.55 6.08
N SER A 16 -25.34 7.15 7.05
CA SER A 16 -26.11 5.92 6.93
C SER A 16 -27.03 6.02 5.72
N ARG A 17 -26.96 5.00 4.84
CA ARG A 17 -27.86 4.87 3.69
C ARG A 17 -29.17 4.16 4.05
N ARG A 18 -29.28 3.67 5.28
CA ARG A 18 -30.45 2.94 5.76
C ARG A 18 -31.25 3.82 6.70
N ASP A 19 -32.55 3.84 6.46
CA ASP A 19 -33.52 4.53 7.32
C ASP A 19 -33.66 3.86 8.69
N TYR A 20 -33.24 2.60 8.83
CA TYR A 20 -33.27 1.89 10.11
C TYR A 20 -32.02 1.02 10.32
N LEU A 21 -31.36 1.21 11.45
CA LEU A 21 -30.22 0.41 11.88
C LEU A 21 -30.61 -0.44 13.10
N PHE A 22 -30.55 -1.76 12.96
CA PHE A 22 -30.81 -2.71 14.04
C PHE A 22 -29.94 -2.51 15.30
N PRO A 23 -28.63 -2.20 15.19
CA PRO A 23 -27.79 -1.98 16.37
C PRO A 23 -28.23 -0.80 17.24
N ILE A 24 -28.81 0.23 16.62
CA ILE A 24 -29.24 1.47 17.30
C ILE A 24 -30.77 1.46 17.53
N GLN A 25 -31.46 0.44 17.01
CA GLN A 25 -32.91 0.30 17.02
C GLN A 25 -33.64 1.58 16.55
N GLY A 26 -33.08 2.24 15.52
CA GLY A 26 -33.59 3.52 15.06
C GLY A 26 -32.93 4.05 13.80
N PRO A 27 -33.42 5.19 13.28
CA PRO A 27 -32.79 5.89 12.16
C PRO A 27 -31.49 6.56 12.60
N ASP A 28 -30.45 6.38 11.80
CA ASP A 28 -29.22 7.15 11.93
C ASP A 28 -29.18 8.23 10.86
N LYS A 29 -29.32 9.48 11.29
CA LYS A 29 -29.30 10.68 10.45
C LYS A 29 -27.99 11.47 10.59
N GLY A 30 -27.00 10.89 11.28
CA GLY A 30 -25.73 11.55 11.55
C GLY A 30 -24.78 11.53 10.35
N THR A 31 -24.01 12.60 10.19
CA THR A 31 -22.78 12.58 9.41
C THR A 31 -21.64 12.01 10.23
N HIS A 32 -20.94 11.04 9.67
CA HIS A 32 -19.81 10.37 10.27
C HIS A 32 -18.54 10.84 9.57
N PHE A 33 -17.48 11.06 10.34
CA PHE A 33 -16.17 11.39 9.81
C PHE A 33 -15.29 10.15 9.88
N ASP A 34 -14.96 9.62 8.71
CA ASP A 34 -14.10 8.47 8.55
C ASP A 34 -12.74 8.90 8.02
N MET A 35 -11.68 8.38 8.63
CA MET A 35 -10.30 8.62 8.21
C MET A 35 -9.57 7.30 8.09
N ILE A 36 -8.97 7.07 6.92
CA ILE A 36 -8.09 5.93 6.65
C ILE A 36 -6.70 6.49 6.39
N TYR A 37 -5.71 6.09 7.18
CA TYR A 37 -4.33 6.49 6.98
C TYR A 37 -3.38 5.30 7.05
N GLY A 38 -2.23 5.40 6.38
CA GLY A 38 -1.27 4.30 6.36
C GLY A 38 0.08 4.69 5.79
N PHE A 39 1.10 3.92 6.18
CA PHE A 39 2.45 4.03 5.64
C PHE A 39 2.65 2.95 4.58
N LYS A 40 3.29 3.34 3.48
CA LYS A 40 3.73 2.43 2.42
C LYS A 40 5.24 2.43 2.39
N PHE A 41 5.84 1.24 2.48
CA PHE A 41 7.28 1.05 2.32
C PHE A 41 7.53 0.03 1.22
N GLY A 42 8.45 0.33 0.31
CA GLY A 42 8.82 -0.53 -0.80
C GLY A 42 10.33 -0.60 -0.97
N TRP A 43 10.82 -1.80 -1.22
CA TRP A 43 12.21 -2.05 -1.58
C TRP A 43 12.26 -2.51 -3.05
N ILE A 44 12.96 -1.75 -3.88
CA ILE A 44 13.21 -2.07 -5.28
C ILE A 44 14.54 -2.82 -5.40
N ILE A 45 14.44 -4.10 -5.75
CA ILE A 45 15.58 -4.98 -6.04
C ILE A 45 15.69 -5.13 -7.56
N ASN A 46 16.82 -4.70 -8.13
CA ASN A 46 17.10 -4.93 -9.54
C ASN A 46 17.64 -6.35 -9.71
N LEU A 47 16.82 -7.23 -10.28
CA LEU A 47 17.23 -8.58 -10.67
C LEU A 47 17.99 -8.51 -12.00
N TYR A 48 19.26 -8.14 -11.96
CA TYR A 48 20.13 -8.38 -13.11
C TYR A 48 20.35 -9.89 -13.24
N LYS A 49 20.12 -10.47 -14.42
CA LYS A 49 20.72 -11.77 -14.73
C LYS A 49 22.21 -11.58 -14.54
N SER A 50 22.78 -12.24 -13.54
CA SER A 50 24.21 -12.46 -13.56
C SER A 50 24.46 -13.29 -14.81
N ASN A 51 25.04 -12.68 -15.84
CA ASN A 51 25.76 -13.37 -16.90
C ASN A 51 26.98 -14.07 -16.26
N LYS A 52 26.73 -14.96 -15.30
CA LYS A 52 27.72 -15.78 -14.60
C LYS A 52 28.15 -16.96 -15.48
N THR A 53 28.19 -16.75 -16.80
CA THR A 53 28.65 -17.73 -17.77
C THR A 53 29.84 -17.25 -18.58
N GLU A 54 30.16 -15.94 -18.67
CA GLU A 54 31.18 -15.53 -19.64
C GLU A 54 32.36 -14.77 -19.04
N ASN A 55 33.53 -15.38 -19.25
CA ASN A 55 34.89 -14.88 -19.08
C ASN A 55 35.61 -15.21 -17.78
N LYS A 56 35.69 -16.51 -17.46
CA LYS A 56 36.93 -17.06 -16.90
C LYS A 56 38.02 -17.01 -17.98
N LYS A 57 38.68 -15.86 -18.15
CA LYS A 57 39.93 -15.80 -18.92
C LYS A 57 41.04 -16.41 -18.07
N TYR A 58 41.23 -17.72 -18.21
CA TYR A 58 42.46 -18.38 -17.79
C TYR A 58 43.55 -17.94 -18.78
N TYR A 59 44.47 -17.10 -18.33
CA TYR A 59 45.70 -16.82 -19.07
C TYR A 59 46.56 -18.08 -19.06
N PHE A 60 46.86 -18.64 -20.25
CA PHE A 60 47.92 -19.63 -20.43
C PHE A 60 48.86 -19.16 -21.54
N ASN A 61 50.13 -19.05 -21.14
CA ASN A 61 51.40 -18.93 -21.86
C ASN A 61 51.54 -17.79 -22.88
#